data_AF-A0A4U8UQ91-F1
#
_entry.id   AF-A0A4U8UQ91-F1
#
_cell.length_a   1.000
_cell.length_b   1.000
_cell.length_c   1.000
_cell.angle_alpha   90.00
_cell.angle_beta   90.00
_cell.angle_gamma   90.00
#
_symmetry.space_group_name_H-M   'P 1'
#
loop_
_entity.id
_entity.type
_entity.pdbx_description
1 polymer ?
#
loop_
_entity_poly.entity_id
_entity_poly.type
_entity_poly.pdbx_seq_one_letter_code
_entity_poly.pdbx_strand_id
1 'polypeptide(L)'
;MELHGALALNGTLRNPMCRLALLLWHLVASFVFGVGEPDLPLCRQILEPLVQNYPQGSIILFLKARLFVVSGEIDNAIHYFNRSIEAQSEYRQFHHICFWELLFAHSYLQDWKRAANNAKKLLDESRWSRCVYTYLLAIMINADETAPKRHDTCRLLLERIPSIRLRIAGKSIPLEKFCERKAKRFMSTGSLLFAHYEFMYFWNGFNILRSNMLSIENILKDIDEQWSRLMSSDKDDEGLYLLLKSVLSPQSETL
;
A
#
# COMPACT_ATOMS: atom_id res chain seq x y z
N MET A 1 3.31 28.46 6.79
CA MET A 1 4.05 29.41 7.67
C MET A 1 3.71 29.19 9.15
N GLU A 2 2.43 29.06 9.55
CA GLU A 2 2.04 28.89 10.97
C GLU A 2 2.44 27.55 11.62
N LEU A 3 2.35 26.43 10.90
CA LEU A 3 2.71 25.09 11.43
C LEU A 3 4.20 24.95 11.73
N HIS A 4 5.07 25.49 10.86
CA HIS A 4 6.52 25.53 11.10
C HIS A 4 6.87 26.48 12.26
N GLY A 5 6.19 27.62 12.37
CA GLY A 5 6.36 28.52 13.53
C GLY A 5 5.98 27.85 14.86
N ALA A 6 4.96 26.99 14.86
CA ALA A 6 4.55 26.24 16.04
C ALA A 6 5.55 25.12 16.46
N LEU A 7 6.47 24.71 15.58
CA LEU A 7 7.55 23.78 15.93
C LEU A 7 8.55 24.38 16.93
N ALA A 8 8.64 25.72 17.00
CA ALA A 8 9.50 26.43 17.94
C ALA A 8 8.89 26.59 19.34
N LEU A 9 7.58 26.31 19.51
CA LEU A 9 6.85 26.50 20.77
C LEU A 9 7.02 25.29 21.71
N ASN A 10 8.25 25.03 22.15
CA ASN A 10 8.58 23.93 23.06
C ASN A 10 7.79 24.02 24.38
N GLY A 11 7.42 22.86 24.94
CA GLY A 11 6.67 22.78 26.22
C GLY A 11 5.16 22.98 26.11
N THR A 12 4.62 23.20 24.91
CA THR A 12 3.17 23.32 24.67
C THR A 12 2.58 22.04 24.08
N LEU A 13 1.29 21.75 24.35
CA LEU A 13 0.57 20.64 23.70
C LEU A 13 0.48 20.82 22.17
N ARG A 14 0.55 22.07 21.69
CA ARG A 14 0.53 22.41 20.27
C ARG A 14 1.75 21.84 19.53
N ASN A 15 2.91 21.81 20.18
CA ASN A 15 4.14 21.36 19.56
C ASN A 15 4.08 19.91 19.03
N PRO A 16 3.79 18.87 19.84
CA PRO A 16 3.72 17.51 19.34
C PRO A 16 2.61 17.33 18.31
N MET A 17 1.47 18.02 18.45
CA MET A 17 0.37 17.93 17.48
C MET A 17 0.74 18.50 16.11
N CYS A 18 1.42 19.66 16.07
CA CYS A 18 1.92 20.23 14.82
C CYS A 18 2.99 19.34 14.17
N ARG A 19 3.88 18.73 14.97
CA ARG A 19 4.86 17.76 14.47
C ARG A 19 4.16 16.55 13.83
N LEU A 20 3.17 15.97 14.50
CA LEU A 20 2.39 14.85 13.97
C LEU A 20 1.65 15.22 12.68
N ALA A 21 1.03 16.39 12.62
CA ALA A 21 0.33 16.86 11.43
C ALA A 21 1.26 17.02 10.21
N LEU A 22 2.45 17.61 10.42
CA LEU A 22 3.46 17.75 9.36
C LEU A 22 4.00 16.39 8.91
N LEU A 23 4.27 15.47 9.83
CA LEU A 23 4.69 14.11 9.49
C LEU A 23 3.61 13.36 8.70
N LEU A 24 2.34 13.46 9.10
CA LEU A 24 1.22 12.86 8.37
C LEU A 24 1.08 13.45 6.97
N TRP A 25 1.29 14.76 6.81
CA TRP A 25 1.28 15.40 5.51
C TRP A 25 2.37 14.83 4.59
N HIS A 26 3.63 14.89 5.03
CA HIS A 26 4.75 14.49 4.18
C HIS A 26 4.84 12.98 3.96
N LEU A 27 4.49 12.15 4.94
CA LEU A 27 4.69 10.70 4.89
C LEU A 27 3.47 9.90 4.45
N VAL A 28 2.28 10.52 4.41
CA VAL A 28 1.02 9.83 4.07
C VAL A 28 0.20 10.64 3.06
N ALA A 29 -0.25 11.85 3.44
CA ALA A 29 -1.24 12.57 2.64
C ALA A 29 -0.72 12.98 1.25
N SER A 30 0.53 13.45 1.15
CA SER A 30 1.17 13.81 -0.12
C SER A 30 1.10 12.68 -1.16
N PHE A 31 1.32 11.43 -0.73
CA PHE A 31 1.25 10.25 -1.57
C PHE A 31 -0.18 9.85 -1.92
N VAL A 32 -1.12 9.97 -0.99
CA VAL A 32 -2.55 9.71 -1.26
C VAL A 32 -3.09 10.66 -2.33
N PHE A 33 -2.63 11.92 -2.35
CA PHE A 33 -3.06 12.93 -3.33
C PHE A 33 -2.18 13.00 -4.59
N GLY A 34 -1.13 12.16 -4.72
CA GLY A 34 -0.27 12.11 -5.90
C GLY A 34 0.74 13.27 -6.02
N VAL A 35 0.98 14.03 -4.94
CA VAL A 35 1.96 15.15 -4.87
C VAL A 35 3.26 14.67 -4.22
N GLY A 36 3.66 13.42 -4.41
CA GLY A 36 4.63 12.67 -3.59
C GLY A 36 6.07 13.19 -3.54
N GLU A 37 6.29 14.38 -2.99
CA GLU A 37 7.59 15.02 -2.76
C GLU A 37 7.76 15.34 -1.27
N PRO A 38 8.09 14.34 -0.44
CA PRO A 38 8.35 14.53 0.98
C PRO A 38 9.66 15.28 1.23
N ASP A 39 9.66 16.19 2.21
CA ASP A 39 10.89 16.73 2.77
C ASP A 39 11.43 15.75 3.83
N LEU A 40 12.25 14.79 3.38
CA LEU A 40 12.81 13.75 4.23
C LEU A 40 13.74 14.29 5.33
N PRO A 41 14.65 15.25 5.05
CA PRO A 41 15.45 15.90 6.10
C PRO A 41 14.58 16.50 7.21
N LEU A 42 13.54 17.25 6.84
CA LEU A 42 12.61 17.83 7.80
C LEU A 42 11.86 16.74 8.59
N CYS A 43 11.38 15.69 7.93
CA CYS A 43 10.70 14.59 8.61
C CYS A 43 11.60 13.92 9.66
N ARG A 44 12.87 13.68 9.35
CA ARG A 44 13.85 13.12 10.30
C ARG A 44 14.04 14.06 11.50
N GLN A 45 14.24 15.35 11.25
CA GLN A 45 14.39 16.38 12.29
C GLN A 45 13.16 16.48 13.20
N ILE A 46 11.95 16.41 12.63
CA ILE A 46 10.70 16.51 13.38
C ILE A 46 10.46 15.25 14.24
N LEU A 47 10.76 14.08 13.68
CA LEU A 47 10.48 12.78 14.28
C LEU A 47 11.43 12.44 15.43
N GLU A 48 12.71 12.81 15.34
CA GLU A 48 13.73 12.41 16.31
C GLU A 48 13.36 12.76 17.78
N PRO A 49 12.95 14.00 18.13
CA PRO A 49 12.52 14.32 19.48
C PRO A 49 11.26 13.56 19.92
N LEU A 50 10.36 13.21 18.99
CA LEU A 50 9.16 12.42 19.31
C LEU A 50 9.53 10.99 19.67
N VAL A 51 10.50 10.39 18.96
CA VAL A 51 11.00 9.05 19.27
C VAL A 51 11.72 9.02 20.61
N GLN A 52 12.48 10.06 20.95
CA GLN A 52 13.15 10.16 22.26
C GLN A 52 12.16 10.29 23.41
N ASN A 53 11.13 11.14 23.24
CA ASN A 53 10.15 11.41 24.29
C ASN A 53 9.10 10.29 24.43
N TYR A 54 8.77 9.60 23.33
CA TYR A 54 7.71 8.58 23.27
C TYR A 54 8.19 7.32 22.51
N PRO A 55 9.21 6.60 23.02
CA PRO A 55 9.87 5.51 22.30
C PRO A 55 8.98 4.29 22.02
N GLN A 56 7.88 4.14 22.76
CA GLN A 56 6.86 3.10 22.55
C GLN A 56 5.51 3.67 22.12
N GLY A 57 5.44 4.95 21.70
CA GLY A 57 4.20 5.51 21.19
C GLY A 57 3.83 4.83 19.86
N SER A 58 2.69 4.13 19.79
CA SER A 58 2.27 3.39 18.60
C SER A 58 2.23 4.27 17.34
N ILE A 59 1.68 5.48 17.44
CA ILE A 59 1.67 6.48 16.35
C ILE A 59 3.08 6.91 15.96
N ILE A 60 3.98 7.07 16.92
CA ILE A 60 5.37 7.48 16.66
C ILE A 60 6.13 6.36 15.93
N LEU A 61 5.95 5.12 16.37
CA LEU A 61 6.50 3.93 15.72
C LEU A 61 5.93 3.77 14.29
N PHE A 62 4.64 4.02 14.09
CA PHE A 62 4.01 4.01 12.77
C PHE A 62 4.61 5.08 11.84
N LEU A 63 4.75 6.32 12.31
CA LEU A 63 5.35 7.40 11.50
C LEU A 63 6.83 7.13 11.20
N LYS A 64 7.55 6.50 12.13
CA LYS A 64 8.91 6.02 11.90
C LYS A 64 8.96 4.94 10.82
N ALA A 65 8.04 3.98 10.85
CA ALA A 65 7.91 2.97 9.80
C ALA A 65 7.60 3.62 8.44
N ARG A 66 6.65 4.57 8.38
CA ARG A 66 6.34 5.32 7.14
C ARG A 66 7.55 6.09 6.60
N LEU A 67 8.36 6.70 7.46
CA LEU A 67 9.61 7.34 7.05
C LEU A 67 10.56 6.35 6.38
N PHE A 68 10.70 5.14 6.94
CA PHE A 68 11.51 4.08 6.33
C PHE A 68 10.95 3.61 4.98
N VAL A 69 9.63 3.42 4.86
CA VAL A 69 8.98 3.07 3.58
C VAL A 69 9.36 4.08 2.50
N VAL A 70 9.15 5.37 2.78
CA VAL A 70 9.39 6.45 1.83
C VAL A 70 10.89 6.67 1.58
N SER A 71 11.76 6.25 2.49
CA SER A 71 13.21 6.25 2.31
C SER A 71 13.73 5.01 1.56
N GLY A 72 12.85 4.08 1.18
CA GLY A 72 13.22 2.84 0.50
C GLY A 72 13.70 1.71 1.42
N GLU A 73 13.70 1.88 2.73
CA GLU A 73 14.18 0.89 3.71
C GLU A 73 13.04 -0.03 4.19
N ILE A 74 12.55 -0.90 3.29
CA ILE A 74 11.29 -1.63 3.50
C ILE A 74 11.35 -2.62 4.67
N ASP A 75 12.47 -3.34 4.88
CA ASP A 75 12.62 -4.26 6.02
C ASP A 75 12.55 -3.53 7.37
N ASN A 76 13.20 -2.36 7.47
CA ASN A 76 13.12 -1.51 8.66
C ASN A 76 11.67 -1.04 8.89
N ALA A 77 10.95 -0.67 7.83
CA ALA A 77 9.55 -0.31 7.94
C ALA A 77 8.69 -1.45 8.49
N ILE A 78 8.86 -2.67 7.98
CA ILE A 78 8.15 -3.86 8.47
C ILE A 78 8.42 -4.08 9.97
N HIS A 79 9.68 -3.97 10.41
CA HIS A 79 10.03 -4.07 11.82
C HIS A 79 9.26 -3.05 12.68
N TYR A 80 9.25 -1.78 12.29
CA TYR A 80 8.60 -0.72 13.07
C TYR A 80 7.07 -0.75 13.01
N PHE A 81 6.45 -1.21 11.92
CA PHE A 81 5.00 -1.45 11.89
C PHE A 81 4.58 -2.54 12.86
N ASN A 82 5.32 -3.65 12.93
CA ASN A 82 5.03 -4.70 13.91
C ASN A 82 5.21 -4.20 15.34
N ARG A 83 6.27 -3.45 15.64
CA ARG A 83 6.44 -2.79 16.94
C ARG A 83 5.31 -1.82 17.28
N SER A 84 4.80 -1.09 16.28
CA SER A 84 3.66 -0.17 16.46
C SER A 84 2.39 -0.92 16.88
N ILE A 85 2.15 -2.11 16.31
CA ILE A 85 1.05 -3.01 16.70
C ILE A 85 1.28 -3.57 18.11
N GLU A 86 2.50 -4.00 18.43
CA GLU A 86 2.82 -4.58 19.75
C GLU A 86 2.76 -3.56 20.90
N ALA A 87 2.91 -2.28 20.60
CA ALA A 87 2.96 -1.21 21.60
C ALA A 87 1.63 -0.98 22.35
N GLN A 88 0.51 -1.46 21.83
CA GLN A 88 -0.82 -1.25 22.42
C GLN A 88 -1.82 -2.30 21.95
N SER A 89 -2.93 -2.48 22.67
CA SER A 89 -3.98 -3.46 22.29
C SER A 89 -5.41 -2.91 22.34
N GLU A 90 -5.55 -1.68 22.82
CA GLU A 90 -6.81 -0.99 23.10
C GLU A 90 -7.47 -0.48 21.81
N TYR A 91 -6.69 0.12 20.91
CA TYR A 91 -7.16 0.73 19.67
C TYR A 91 -6.89 -0.18 18.47
N ARG A 92 -7.69 -1.24 18.32
CA ARG A 92 -7.51 -2.25 17.26
C ARG A 92 -7.68 -1.69 15.85
N GLN A 93 -8.50 -0.67 15.65
CA GLN A 93 -8.67 -0.06 14.32
C GLN A 93 -7.35 0.57 13.82
N PHE A 94 -6.49 1.03 14.72
CA PHE A 94 -5.16 1.50 14.34
C PHE A 94 -4.25 0.36 13.84
N HIS A 95 -4.39 -0.86 14.39
CA HIS A 95 -3.68 -2.03 13.86
C HIS A 95 -4.08 -2.33 12.42
N HIS A 96 -5.34 -2.10 12.04
CA HIS A 96 -5.76 -2.28 10.65
C HIS A 96 -5.01 -1.33 9.71
N ILE A 97 -4.68 -0.11 10.13
CA ILE A 97 -3.83 0.80 9.34
C ILE A 97 -2.42 0.21 9.21
N CYS A 98 -1.87 -0.37 10.28
CA CYS A 98 -0.57 -1.02 10.23
C CYS A 98 -0.57 -2.28 9.33
N PHE A 99 -1.62 -3.10 9.37
CA PHE A 99 -1.77 -4.26 8.49
C PHE A 99 -1.91 -3.85 7.03
N TRP A 100 -2.58 -2.73 6.75
CA TRP A 100 -2.64 -2.15 5.41
C TRP A 100 -1.25 -1.75 4.90
N GLU A 101 -0.47 -1.05 5.72
CA GLU A 101 0.90 -0.68 5.35
C GLU A 101 1.83 -1.91 5.21
N LEU A 102 1.70 -2.91 6.09
CA LEU A 102 2.43 -4.17 5.99
C LEU A 102 2.10 -4.95 4.73
N LEU A 103 0.83 -4.95 4.29
CA LEU A 103 0.44 -5.54 3.01
C LEU A 103 1.23 -4.92 1.85
N PHE A 104 1.33 -3.59 1.78
CA PHE A 104 2.11 -2.91 0.75
C PHE A 104 3.61 -3.15 0.91
N ALA A 105 4.15 -3.05 2.12
CA ALA A 105 5.57 -3.30 2.39
C ALA A 105 6.00 -4.71 1.93
N HIS A 106 5.21 -5.74 2.23
CA HIS A 106 5.47 -7.09 1.73
C HIS A 106 5.29 -7.19 0.20
N SER A 107 4.30 -6.50 -0.36
CA SER A 107 4.10 -6.46 -1.82
C SER A 107 5.28 -5.81 -2.56
N TYR A 108 5.90 -4.79 -1.97
CA TYR A 108 7.10 -4.15 -2.52
C TYR A 108 8.32 -5.09 -2.56
N LEU A 109 8.39 -6.02 -1.60
CA LEU A 109 9.40 -7.09 -1.57
C LEU A 109 8.95 -8.35 -2.32
N GLN A 110 7.81 -8.32 -3.01
CA GLN A 110 7.20 -9.46 -3.71
C GLN A 110 6.95 -10.68 -2.78
N ASP A 111 6.81 -10.46 -1.47
CA ASP A 111 6.39 -11.48 -0.48
C ASP A 111 4.86 -11.58 -0.46
N TRP A 112 4.32 -12.14 -1.54
CA TRP A 112 2.88 -12.23 -1.79
C TRP A 112 2.13 -13.02 -0.72
N LYS A 113 2.77 -14.04 -0.15
CA LYS A 113 2.21 -14.85 0.93
C LYS A 113 1.97 -14.01 2.19
N ARG A 114 2.95 -13.22 2.62
CA ARG A 114 2.77 -12.34 3.79
C ARG A 114 1.84 -11.17 3.48
N ALA A 115 1.84 -10.65 2.25
CA ALA A 115 0.86 -9.64 1.83
C ALA A 115 -0.57 -10.19 1.91
N ALA A 116 -0.81 -11.41 1.41
CA ALA A 116 -2.10 -12.10 1.50
C ALA A 116 -2.54 -12.34 2.95
N ASN A 117 -1.61 -12.71 3.86
CA ASN A 117 -1.92 -12.86 5.28
C ASN A 117 -2.42 -11.55 5.91
N ASN A 118 -1.80 -10.41 5.58
CA ASN A 118 -2.26 -9.10 6.04
C ASN A 118 -3.62 -8.73 5.44
N ALA A 119 -3.85 -9.00 4.15
CA ALA A 119 -5.14 -8.82 3.50
C ALA A 119 -6.25 -9.66 4.17
N LYS A 120 -5.91 -10.89 4.55
CA LYS A 120 -6.82 -11.79 5.26
C LYS A 120 -7.16 -11.27 6.67
N LYS A 121 -6.17 -10.81 7.44
CA LYS A 121 -6.42 -10.17 8.75
C LYS A 121 -7.37 -8.98 8.62
N LEU A 122 -7.13 -8.11 7.63
CA LEU A 122 -8.02 -6.99 7.33
C LEU A 122 -9.44 -7.45 6.98
N LEU A 123 -9.58 -8.49 6.15
CA LEU A 123 -10.88 -9.03 5.79
C LEU A 123 -11.63 -9.63 7.00
N ASP A 124 -10.91 -10.30 7.89
CA ASP A 124 -11.49 -11.00 9.04
C ASP A 124 -11.85 -10.02 10.17
N GLU A 125 -11.06 -8.96 10.38
CA GLU A 125 -11.19 -8.06 11.55
C GLU A 125 -11.81 -6.69 11.23
N SER A 126 -11.60 -6.15 10.02
CA SER A 126 -11.96 -4.76 9.68
C SER A 126 -13.33 -4.63 9.00
N ARG A 127 -14.07 -3.59 9.40
CA ARG A 127 -15.38 -3.22 8.81
C ARG A 127 -15.28 -2.11 7.76
N TRP A 128 -14.08 -1.61 7.48
CA TRP A 128 -13.89 -0.43 6.63
C TRP A 128 -14.29 -0.66 5.17
N SER A 129 -13.80 -1.74 4.55
CA SER A 129 -14.27 -2.18 3.23
C SER A 129 -13.96 -3.65 2.99
N ARG A 130 -14.94 -4.52 3.32
CA ARG A 130 -14.84 -5.97 3.06
C ARG A 130 -14.64 -6.26 1.57
N CYS A 131 -15.23 -5.43 0.70
CA CYS A 131 -15.08 -5.52 -0.76
C CYS A 131 -13.61 -5.39 -1.18
N VAL A 132 -12.92 -4.33 -0.72
CA VAL A 132 -11.51 -4.09 -1.05
C VAL A 132 -10.61 -5.18 -0.47
N TYR A 133 -10.81 -5.57 0.79
CA TYR A 133 -9.97 -6.60 1.40
C TYR A 133 -10.16 -7.99 0.75
N THR A 134 -11.38 -8.31 0.30
CA THR A 134 -11.64 -9.54 -0.48
C THR A 134 -10.89 -9.51 -1.81
N TYR A 135 -10.93 -8.37 -2.51
CA TYR A 135 -10.19 -8.19 -3.77
C TYR A 135 -8.67 -8.28 -3.56
N LEU A 136 -8.14 -7.58 -2.56
CA LEU A 136 -6.73 -7.63 -2.20
C LEU A 136 -6.26 -9.05 -1.88
N LEU A 137 -7.03 -9.80 -1.08
CA LEU A 137 -6.69 -11.19 -0.80
C LEU A 137 -6.64 -12.03 -2.08
N ALA A 138 -7.60 -11.85 -3.00
CA ALA A 138 -7.61 -12.58 -4.27
C ALA A 138 -6.40 -12.25 -5.15
N ILE A 139 -6.06 -10.97 -5.33
CA ILE A 139 -4.93 -10.59 -6.21
C ILE A 139 -3.58 -10.99 -5.61
N MET A 140 -3.43 -11.00 -4.28
CA MET A 140 -2.21 -11.45 -3.60
C MET A 140 -2.04 -12.97 -3.67
N ILE A 141 -3.14 -13.72 -3.49
CA ILE A 141 -3.14 -15.18 -3.73
C ILE A 141 -2.81 -15.49 -5.19
N ASN A 142 -3.35 -14.71 -6.14
CA ASN A 142 -3.06 -14.89 -7.55
C ASN A 142 -1.58 -14.66 -7.88
N ALA A 143 -0.94 -13.68 -7.24
CA ALA A 143 0.47 -13.37 -7.42
C ALA A 143 1.41 -14.46 -6.86
N ASP A 144 1.01 -15.14 -5.78
CA ASP A 144 1.79 -16.23 -5.19
C ASP A 144 1.68 -17.53 -6.01
N GLU A 145 2.72 -17.87 -6.78
CA GLU A 145 2.76 -19.13 -7.57
C GLU A 145 2.79 -20.39 -6.70
N THR A 146 3.15 -20.27 -5.43
CA THR A 146 3.20 -21.40 -4.48
C THR A 146 1.84 -21.67 -3.82
N ALA A 147 0.85 -20.80 -4.02
CA ALA A 147 -0.45 -20.90 -3.37
C ALA A 147 -1.26 -22.12 -3.85
N PRO A 148 -1.73 -23.00 -2.94
CA PRO A 148 -2.53 -24.16 -3.32
C PRO A 148 -3.92 -23.73 -3.78
N LYS A 149 -4.46 -24.41 -4.81
CA LYS A 149 -5.80 -24.12 -5.37
C LYS A 149 -6.01 -22.64 -5.68
N ARG A 150 -4.95 -21.97 -6.15
CA ARG A 150 -4.90 -20.53 -6.41
C ARG A 150 -6.11 -20.03 -7.20
N HIS A 151 -6.34 -20.64 -8.36
CA HIS A 151 -7.41 -20.24 -9.27
C HIS A 151 -8.82 -20.40 -8.67
N ASP A 152 -9.10 -21.54 -8.03
CA ASP A 152 -10.40 -21.79 -7.39
C ASP A 152 -10.64 -20.84 -6.22
N THR A 153 -9.60 -20.57 -5.43
CA THR A 153 -9.68 -19.63 -4.30
C THR A 153 -9.94 -18.21 -4.78
N CYS A 154 -9.22 -17.75 -5.80
CA CYS A 154 -9.45 -16.45 -6.44
C CYS A 154 -10.87 -16.33 -6.98
N ARG A 155 -11.36 -17.35 -7.70
CA ARG A 155 -12.73 -17.37 -8.21
C ARG A 155 -13.76 -17.21 -7.09
N LEU A 156 -13.67 -18.02 -6.04
CA LEU A 156 -14.61 -17.96 -4.91
C LEU A 156 -14.60 -16.60 -4.19
N LEU A 157 -13.43 -15.96 -4.06
CA LEU A 157 -13.33 -14.63 -3.47
C LEU A 157 -13.95 -13.56 -4.38
N LEU A 158 -13.62 -13.57 -5.67
CA LEU A 158 -14.07 -12.57 -6.63
C LEU A 158 -15.58 -12.67 -6.94
N GLU A 159 -16.16 -13.87 -6.92
CA GLU A 159 -17.61 -14.08 -7.10
C GLU A 159 -18.44 -13.38 -6.02
N ARG A 160 -17.89 -13.23 -4.81
CA ARG A 160 -18.57 -12.59 -3.69
C ARG A 160 -18.59 -11.07 -3.79
N ILE A 161 -17.64 -10.46 -4.49
CA ILE A 161 -17.44 -9.00 -4.51
C ILE A 161 -18.71 -8.21 -4.85
N PRO A 162 -19.48 -8.56 -5.90
CA PRO A 162 -20.70 -7.81 -6.24
C PRO A 162 -21.72 -7.75 -5.10
N SER A 163 -21.79 -8.80 -4.26
CA SER A 163 -22.75 -8.91 -3.16
C SER A 163 -22.35 -8.16 -1.89
N ILE A 164 -21.04 -7.91 -1.70
CA ILE A 164 -20.49 -7.28 -0.49
C ILE A 164 -20.09 -5.81 -0.70
N ARG A 165 -20.33 -5.26 -1.89
CA ARG A 165 -20.07 -3.86 -2.21
C ARG A 165 -21.06 -2.95 -1.47
N LEU A 166 -20.52 -1.97 -0.75
CA LEU A 166 -21.26 -0.91 -0.09
C LEU A 166 -21.70 0.18 -1.07
N ARG A 167 -22.89 0.71 -0.83
CA ARG A 167 -23.39 1.95 -1.45
C ARG A 167 -23.73 2.92 -0.33
N ILE A 168 -23.17 4.13 -0.39
CA ILE A 168 -23.46 5.19 0.57
C ILE A 168 -24.37 6.19 -0.14
N ALA A 169 -25.57 6.42 0.40
CA ALA A 169 -26.60 7.27 -0.22
C ALA A 169 -26.85 6.94 -1.71
N GLY A 170 -26.90 5.64 -2.04
CA GLY A 170 -27.10 5.15 -3.42
C GLY A 170 -25.87 5.28 -4.33
N LYS A 171 -24.82 5.99 -3.93
CA LYS A 171 -23.56 6.12 -4.69
C LYS A 171 -22.57 5.02 -4.30
N SER A 172 -21.88 4.48 -5.30
CA SER A 172 -20.80 3.50 -5.05
C SER A 172 -19.53 4.22 -4.63
N ILE A 173 -18.82 3.66 -3.64
CA ILE A 173 -17.46 4.11 -3.30
C ILE A 173 -16.56 3.83 -4.50
N PRO A 174 -15.77 4.81 -5.01
CA PRO A 174 -15.00 4.65 -6.24
C PRO A 174 -14.09 3.42 -6.24
N LEU A 175 -13.40 3.16 -5.13
CA LEU A 175 -12.49 2.02 -5.00
C LEU A 175 -13.22 0.66 -5.01
N GLU A 176 -14.38 0.56 -4.35
CA GLU A 176 -15.15 -0.68 -4.39
C GLU A 176 -15.76 -0.92 -5.78
N LYS A 177 -16.11 0.15 -6.51
CA LYS A 177 -16.52 0.05 -7.92
C LYS A 177 -15.37 -0.42 -8.82
N PHE A 178 -14.13 0.01 -8.54
CA PHE A 178 -12.94 -0.53 -9.21
C PHE A 178 -12.82 -2.04 -8.96
N CYS A 179 -12.89 -2.48 -7.70
CA CYS A 179 -12.79 -3.90 -7.33
C CYS A 179 -13.89 -4.75 -7.99
N GLU A 180 -15.14 -4.26 -8.01
CA GLU A 180 -16.25 -4.97 -8.70
C GLU A 180 -16.02 -5.09 -10.20
N ARG A 181 -15.52 -4.04 -10.87
CA ARG A 181 -15.21 -4.10 -12.31
C ARG A 181 -14.13 -5.14 -12.60
N LYS A 182 -13.08 -5.19 -11.77
CA LYS A 182 -12.00 -6.17 -11.91
C LYS A 182 -12.47 -7.59 -11.64
N ALA A 183 -13.33 -7.78 -10.63
CA ALA A 183 -13.96 -9.08 -10.36
C ALA A 183 -14.83 -9.56 -11.53
N LYS A 184 -15.66 -8.67 -12.12
CA LYS A 184 -16.47 -9.00 -13.30
C LYS A 184 -15.61 -9.35 -14.51
N ARG A 185 -14.53 -8.60 -14.75
CA ARG A 185 -13.58 -8.90 -15.82
C ARG A 185 -12.97 -10.29 -15.65
N PHE A 186 -12.53 -10.63 -14.45
CA PHE A 186 -12.01 -11.97 -14.16
C PHE A 186 -13.04 -13.07 -14.47
N MET A 187 -14.33 -12.87 -14.17
CA MET A 187 -15.35 -13.86 -14.52
C MET A 187 -15.55 -14.04 -16.02
N SER A 188 -15.32 -12.99 -16.82
CA SER A 188 -15.43 -13.08 -18.29
C SER A 188 -14.17 -13.58 -18.97
N THR A 189 -12.98 -13.22 -18.48
CA THR A 189 -11.70 -13.49 -19.17
C THR A 189 -10.83 -14.54 -18.49
N GLY A 190 -11.08 -14.83 -17.20
CA GLY A 190 -10.22 -15.67 -16.38
C GLY A 190 -8.88 -15.03 -15.99
N SER A 191 -8.62 -13.77 -16.37
CA SER A 191 -7.32 -13.12 -16.16
C SER A 191 -7.31 -12.18 -14.95
N LEU A 192 -6.28 -12.34 -14.12
CA LEU A 192 -5.84 -11.39 -13.08
C LEU A 192 -4.38 -10.96 -13.31
N LEU A 193 -3.91 -11.08 -14.55
CA LEU A 193 -2.53 -10.75 -14.89
C LEU A 193 -2.22 -9.30 -14.47
N PHE A 194 -1.15 -9.13 -13.70
CA PHE A 194 -0.70 -7.86 -13.12
C PHE A 194 -1.69 -7.12 -12.21
N ALA A 195 -2.80 -7.74 -11.78
CA ALA A 195 -3.80 -7.07 -10.95
C ALA A 195 -3.23 -6.54 -9.60
N HIS A 196 -2.21 -7.20 -9.05
CA HIS A 196 -1.50 -6.78 -7.84
C HIS A 196 -0.63 -5.52 -8.09
N TYR A 197 0.09 -5.46 -9.21
CA TYR A 197 0.86 -4.28 -9.61
C TYR A 197 -0.04 -3.12 -10.04
N GLU A 198 -1.16 -3.39 -10.70
CA GLU A 198 -2.15 -2.36 -11.01
C GLU A 198 -2.71 -1.72 -9.74
N PHE A 199 -3.03 -2.53 -8.73
CA PHE A 199 -3.50 -2.00 -7.45
C PHE A 199 -2.39 -1.20 -6.74
N MET A 200 -1.14 -1.66 -6.83
CA MET A 200 0.02 -0.92 -6.32
C MET A 200 0.19 0.44 -7.01
N TYR A 201 0.06 0.48 -8.34
CA TYR A 201 0.06 1.71 -9.13
C TYR A 201 -1.06 2.66 -8.71
N PHE A 202 -2.30 2.15 -8.58
CA PHE A 202 -3.45 2.93 -8.15
C PHE A 202 -3.23 3.64 -6.80
N TRP A 203 -2.44 3.03 -5.90
CA TRP A 203 -2.08 3.58 -4.59
C TRP A 203 -0.75 4.35 -4.57
N ASN A 204 -0.25 4.80 -5.72
CA ASN A 204 1.02 5.52 -5.85
C ASN A 204 2.23 4.75 -5.29
N GLY A 205 2.16 3.41 -5.26
CA GLY A 205 3.19 2.57 -4.66
C GLY A 205 4.55 2.69 -5.35
N PHE A 206 4.58 2.90 -6.67
CA PHE A 206 5.84 3.11 -7.39
C PHE A 206 6.48 4.47 -7.11
N ASN A 207 5.68 5.53 -6.89
CA ASN A 207 6.20 6.82 -6.44
C ASN A 207 6.81 6.72 -5.03
N ILE A 208 6.21 5.90 -4.16
CA ILE A 208 6.76 5.61 -2.83
C ILE A 208 8.09 4.83 -2.95
N LEU A 209 8.17 3.87 -3.88
CA LEU A 209 9.37 3.05 -4.11
C LEU A 209 10.49 3.74 -4.89
N ARG A 210 10.33 5.00 -5.33
CA ARG A 210 11.34 5.72 -6.12
C ARG A 210 12.75 5.71 -5.49
N SER A 211 12.84 5.61 -4.17
CA SER A 211 14.10 5.56 -3.43
C SER A 211 14.67 4.15 -3.23
N ASN A 212 13.98 3.10 -3.72
CA ASN A 212 14.43 1.71 -3.71
C ASN A 212 14.45 1.15 -5.14
N MET A 213 15.50 1.49 -5.88
CA MET A 213 15.68 1.08 -7.28
C MET A 213 15.73 -0.44 -7.45
N LEU A 214 16.31 -1.16 -6.48
CA LEU A 214 16.36 -2.62 -6.52
C LEU A 214 14.96 -3.26 -6.55
N SER A 215 14.03 -2.75 -5.74
CA SER A 215 12.65 -3.25 -5.75
C SER A 215 11.94 -2.91 -7.06
N ILE A 216 12.18 -1.72 -7.62
CA ILE A 216 11.65 -1.32 -8.94
C ILE A 216 12.17 -2.26 -10.04
N GLU A 217 13.48 -2.54 -10.06
CA GLU A 217 14.10 -3.45 -11.02
C GLU A 217 13.55 -4.87 -10.91
N ASN A 218 13.40 -5.39 -9.69
CA ASN A 218 12.83 -6.72 -9.45
C ASN A 218 11.36 -6.82 -9.91
N ILE A 219 10.56 -5.78 -9.65
CA ILE A 219 9.17 -5.71 -10.11
C ILE A 219 9.12 -5.65 -11.65
N LEU A 220 9.95 -4.83 -12.29
CA LEU A 220 10.00 -4.73 -13.74
C LEU A 220 10.40 -6.06 -14.39
N LYS A 221 11.40 -6.74 -13.82
CA LYS A 221 11.82 -8.07 -14.26
C LYS A 221 10.69 -9.09 -14.15
N ASP A 222 10.00 -9.15 -13.02
CA ASP A 222 8.86 -10.05 -12.81
C ASP A 222 7.71 -9.77 -13.79
N ILE A 223 7.44 -8.49 -14.09
CA ILE A 223 6.46 -8.11 -15.12
C ILE A 223 6.84 -8.64 -16.50
N ASP A 224 8.10 -8.45 -16.93
CA ASP A 224 8.59 -8.94 -18.22
C ASP A 224 8.60 -10.49 -18.29
N GLU A 225 8.98 -11.16 -17.20
CA GLU A 225 8.96 -12.63 -17.10
C GLU A 225 7.53 -13.20 -17.16
N GLN A 226 6.58 -12.63 -16.42
CA GLN A 226 5.18 -13.05 -16.47
C GLN A 226 4.58 -12.81 -17.87
N TRP A 227 4.88 -11.67 -18.51
CA TRP A 227 4.39 -11.36 -19.86
C TRP A 227 4.92 -12.35 -20.90
N SER A 228 6.24 -12.59 -20.90
CA SER A 228 6.88 -13.52 -21.85
C SER A 228 6.39 -14.96 -21.70
N ARG A 229 6.05 -15.38 -20.47
CA ARG A 229 5.53 -16.73 -20.20
C ARG A 229 4.07 -16.91 -20.63
N LEU A 230 3.22 -15.90 -20.40
CA LEU A 230 1.78 -16.03 -20.60
C LEU A 230 1.32 -15.59 -22.00
N MET A 231 1.98 -14.60 -22.59
CA MET A 231 1.67 -14.04 -23.92
C MET A 231 0.15 -13.91 -24.16
N SER A 232 -0.52 -13.19 -23.26
CA SER A 232 -1.98 -13.06 -23.27
C SER A 232 -2.46 -12.46 -24.59
N SER A 233 -3.51 -13.03 -25.18
CA SER A 233 -4.19 -12.45 -26.35
C SER A 233 -5.19 -11.35 -25.98
N ASP A 234 -5.42 -11.12 -24.69
CA ASP A 234 -6.28 -10.08 -24.17
C ASP A 234 -5.60 -8.71 -24.29
N LYS A 235 -6.25 -7.78 -25.01
CA LYS A 235 -5.77 -6.41 -25.22
C LYS A 235 -5.72 -5.58 -23.94
N ASP A 236 -6.56 -5.87 -22.95
CA ASP A 236 -6.50 -5.21 -21.65
C ASP A 236 -5.23 -5.62 -20.89
N ASP A 237 -4.82 -6.89 -20.98
CA ASP A 237 -3.59 -7.38 -20.35
C ASP A 237 -2.35 -6.79 -21.04
N GLU A 238 -2.36 -6.73 -22.38
CA GLU A 238 -1.29 -6.08 -23.17
C GLU A 238 -1.17 -4.59 -22.81
N GLY A 239 -2.30 -3.88 -22.73
CA GLY A 239 -2.32 -2.47 -22.33
C GLY A 239 -1.79 -2.25 -20.92
N LEU A 240 -2.15 -3.11 -19.97
CA LEU A 240 -1.66 -3.02 -18.59
C LEU A 240 -0.16 -3.32 -18.50
N TYR A 241 0.35 -4.30 -19.24
CA TYR A 241 1.78 -4.58 -19.36
C TYR A 241 2.56 -3.36 -19.85
N LEU A 242 2.14 -2.78 -20.98
CA LEU A 242 2.80 -1.61 -21.56
C LEU A 242 2.75 -0.40 -20.62
N LEU A 243 1.61 -0.18 -19.94
CA LEU A 243 1.46 0.86 -18.93
C LEU A 243 2.46 0.66 -17.79
N LEU A 244 2.47 -0.51 -17.14
CA LEU A 244 3.36 -0.76 -15.99
C LEU A 244 4.83 -0.68 -16.39
N LYS A 245 5.19 -1.23 -17.56
CA LYS A 245 6.54 -1.12 -18.12
C LYS A 245 6.95 0.33 -18.32
N SER A 246 6.08 1.15 -18.88
CA SER A 246 6.37 2.58 -19.10
C SER A 246 6.54 3.35 -17.79
N VAL A 247 5.75 3.05 -16.76
CA VAL A 247 5.81 3.72 -15.45
C VAL A 247 7.06 3.35 -14.66
N LEU A 248 7.52 2.10 -14.77
CA LEU A 248 8.66 1.58 -14.03
C LEU A 248 9.99 1.69 -14.77
N SER A 249 9.95 1.88 -16.09
CA SER A 249 11.17 2.12 -16.86
C SER A 249 11.81 3.42 -16.38
N PRO A 250 13.14 3.47 -16.24
CA PRO A 250 13.82 4.71 -15.95
C PRO A 250 13.39 5.75 -16.97
N GLN A 251 12.73 6.82 -16.51
CA GLN A 251 12.56 7.99 -17.36
C GLN A 251 13.97 8.50 -17.58
N SER A 252 14.53 8.27 -18.77
CA SER A 252 15.69 9.01 -19.22
C SER A 252 15.37 10.48 -18.96
N GLU A 253 16.11 11.11 -18.06
CA GLU A 253 16.05 12.55 -17.84
C GLU A 253 16.30 13.20 -19.21
N THR A 254 15.22 13.51 -19.91
CA THR A 254 15.27 14.38 -21.08
C THR A 254 15.54 15.77 -20.54
N LEU A 255 16.83 16.11 -20.56
CA LEU A 255 17.47 17.43 -20.76
C LEU A 255 16.73 18.67 -20.24
#